data_AF-A0A564W6K1-F1
#
_entry.id   AF-A0A564W6K1-F1
#
_cell.length_a   1.000
_cell.length_b   1.000
_cell.length_c   1.000
_cell.angle_alpha   90.00
_cell.angle_beta   90.00
_cell.angle_gamma   90.00
#
_symmetry.space_group_name_H-M   'P 1'
#
loop_
_entity.id
_entity.type
_entity.pdbx_description
1 polymer ?
#
loop_
_entity_poly.entity_id
_entity_poly.type
_entity_poly.pdbx_seq_one_letter_code
_entity_poly.pdbx_strand_id
1 'polypeptide(L)' 'MAKMGRPKAESPKQKLVSVRLTKEEHEKLSEYAQQRNLTLTQAVKRGIESLYNTVS' A
#
# COMPACT_ATOMS: atom_id res chain seq x y z
N MET A 1 -4.78 -29.65 25.69
CA MET A 1 -4.61 -28.18 25.70
C MET A 1 -4.34 -27.74 24.28
N ALA A 2 -5.27 -27.04 23.63
CA ALA A 2 -5.09 -26.60 22.25
C ALA A 2 -3.95 -25.57 22.20
N LYS A 3 -2.91 -25.84 21.39
CA LYS A 3 -1.91 -24.84 21.04
C LYS A 3 -2.64 -23.70 20.33
N MET A 4 -2.97 -22.64 21.07
CA MET A 4 -3.54 -21.45 20.46
C MET A 4 -2.47 -20.89 19.53
N GLY A 5 -2.67 -21.10 18.22
CA GLY A 5 -1.82 -20.49 17.19
C GLY A 5 -1.90 -18.97 17.24
N ARG A 6 -1.11 -18.29 16.40
CA ARG A 6 -1.08 -16.82 16.28
C ARG A 6 -2.49 -16.24 16.43
N PRO A 7 -2.71 -15.26 17.33
CA PRO A 7 -4.02 -14.65 17.50
C PRO A 7 -4.51 -14.19 16.13
N LYS A 8 -5.77 -14.54 15.79
CA LYS A 8 -6.45 -14.04 14.59
C LYS A 8 -6.45 -12.52 14.70
N ALA A 9 -5.53 -11.87 13.99
CA ALA A 9 -5.60 -10.43 13.81
C ALA A 9 -6.96 -10.13 13.20
N GLU A 10 -7.79 -9.33 13.88
CA GLU A 10 -9.21 -9.09 13.52
C GLU A 10 -9.38 -8.38 12.18
N SER A 11 -8.29 -7.90 11.58
CA SER A 11 -8.26 -7.40 10.22
C SER A 11 -6.93 -7.78 9.59
N PRO A 12 -6.75 -9.06 9.19
CA PRO A 12 -5.55 -9.41 8.46
C PRO A 12 -5.57 -8.57 7.19
N LYS A 13 -4.40 -8.08 6.75
CA LYS A 13 -4.25 -7.56 5.39
C LYS A 13 -4.40 -8.76 4.44
N GLN A 14 -5.62 -9.22 4.24
CA GLN A 14 -5.94 -10.45 3.51
C GLN A 14 -5.73 -10.28 2.00
N LYS A 15 -5.76 -9.03 1.52
CA LYS A 15 -5.63 -8.69 0.11
C LYS A 15 -4.26 -8.08 -0.14
N LEU A 16 -3.43 -8.81 -0.88
CA LEU A 16 -2.17 -8.31 -1.43
C LEU A 16 -2.43 -7.85 -2.87
N VAL A 17 -2.06 -6.61 -3.17
CA VAL A 17 -2.03 -6.10 -4.54
C VAL A 17 -0.58 -5.95 -4.95
N SER A 18 -0.16 -6.68 -5.98
CA SER A 18 1.16 -6.55 -6.58
C SER A 18 1.00 -5.92 -7.96
N VAL A 19 1.70 -4.82 -8.21
CA VAL A 19 1.70 -4.10 -9.49
C VAL A 19 3.12 -4.10 -10.02
N ARG A 20 3.30 -4.49 -11.28
CA ARG A 20 4.59 -4.33 -11.96
C ARG A 20 4.65 -2.90 -12.47
N LEU A 21 5.71 -2.21 -12.08
CA LEU A 21 6.04 -0.88 -12.54
C LEU A 21 7.27 -0.98 -13.41
N THR A 22 7.35 -0.14 -14.44
CA THR A 22 8.60 0.12 -15.14
C THR A 22 9.59 0.84 -14.20
N LYS A 23 10.87 0.88 -14.57
CA LYS A 23 11.89 1.56 -13.77
C LYS A 23 11.55 3.03 -13.55
N GLU A 24 11.11 3.73 -14.61
CA GLU A 24 10.75 5.14 -14.55
C GLU A 24 9.54 5.42 -13.65
N GLU A 25 8.51 4.56 -13.69
CA GLU A 25 7.35 4.69 -12.81
C GLU A 25 7.72 4.46 -11.34
N HIS A 26 8.60 3.50 -11.07
CA HIS A 26 9.09 3.25 -9.72
C HIS A 26 9.94 4.41 -9.19
N GLU A 27 10.82 4.99 -10.02
CA GLU A 27 11.61 6.18 -9.67
C GLU A 27 10.70 7.36 -9.34
N LYS A 28 9.75 7.70 -10.23
CA LYS A 28 8.78 8.77 -9.98
C LYS A 28 7.98 8.57 -8.68
N LEU A 29 7.52 7.34 -8.43
CA LEU A 29 6.76 7.00 -7.23
C LEU A 29 7.65 7.07 -5.97
N SER A 30 8.89 6.64 -6.07
CA SER A 30 9.88 6.72 -4.98
C SER A 30 10.24 8.16 -4.65
N GLU A 31 10.50 9.00 -5.65
CA GLU A 31 10.75 10.44 -5.47
C GLU A 31 9.57 11.14 -4.81
N TYR A 32 8.35 10.87 -5.27
CA TYR A 32 7.13 11.40 -4.68
C TYR A 32 6.98 10.97 -3.21
N ALA A 33 7.29 9.72 -2.91
CA ALA A 33 7.24 9.18 -1.56
C ALA A 33 8.28 9.87 -0.66
N GLN A 34 9.53 10.03 -1.14
CA GLN A 34 10.62 10.71 -0.43
C GLN A 34 10.29 12.18 -0.14
N GLN A 35 9.81 12.93 -1.13
CA GLN A 35 9.42 14.33 -0.97
C GLN A 35 8.35 14.53 0.11
N ARG A 36 7.49 13.54 0.31
CA ARG A 36 6.36 13.59 1.27
C ARG A 36 6.61 12.80 2.55
N ASN A 37 7.82 12.28 2.75
CA ASN A 37 8.18 11.39 3.87
C ASN A 37 7.22 10.20 4.02
N LEU A 38 6.78 9.64 2.90
CA LEU A 38 5.91 8.47 2.82
C LEU A 38 6.73 7.25 2.43
N THR A 39 6.27 6.08 2.85
CA THR A 39 6.72 4.81 2.25
C THR A 39 6.07 4.63 0.87
N LEU A 40 6.71 3.88 -0.02
CA LEU A 40 6.14 3.47 -1.32
C LEU A 40 4.71 2.92 -1.18
N THR A 41 4.48 2.07 -0.19
CA THR A 41 3.14 1.52 0.10
C THR A 41 2.13 2.60 0.48
N GLN A 42 2.53 3.60 1.28
CA GLN A 42 1.65 4.73 1.62
C GLN A 42 1.38 5.61 0.40
N ALA A 43 2.39 5.86 -0.44
CA ALA A 43 2.22 6.61 -1.68
C ALA A 43 1.20 5.92 -2.63
N VAL A 44 1.31 4.61 -2.82
CA VAL A 44 0.35 3.82 -3.62
C VAL A 44 -1.05 3.88 -3.01
N LYS A 45 -1.18 3.68 -1.68
CA LYS A 45 -2.47 3.79 -0.99
C LYS A 45 -3.12 5.16 -1.20
N ARG A 46 -2.33 6.23 -1.09
CA ARG A 46 -2.81 7.60 -1.30
C ARG A 46 -3.24 7.84 -2.74
N GLY A 47 -2.52 7.26 -3.70
CA GLY A 47 -2.92 7.26 -5.11
C GLY A 47 -4.28 6.59 -5.30
N ILE A 48 -4.50 5.43 -4.67
CA ILE A 48 -5.80 4.73 -4.68
C ILE A 48 -6.89 5.60 -4.04
N GLU A 49 -6.66 6.18 -2.86
CA GLU A 49 -7.62 7.09 -2.20
C GLU A 49 -7.95 8.31 -3.07
N SER A 50 -6.97 8.86 -3.77
CA SER A 50 -7.18 9.98 -4.71
C SER A 50 -8.09 9.59 -5.87
N LEU A 51 -8.00 8.36 -6.38
CA LEU A 51 -8.89 7.87 -7.44
C LEU A 51 -10.34 7.81 -6.95
N TYR A 52 -10.58 7.41 -5.70
CA TYR A 52 -11.94 7.39 -5.12
C TYR A 52 -12.46 8.80 -4.82
N ASN A 53 -11.60 9.72 -4.37
CA ASN A 53 -11.99 11.11 -4.09
C ASN A 53 -12.29 11.94 -5.34
N THR A 54 -11.84 11.51 -6.52
CA THR A 54 -12.07 12.24 -7.78
C THR A 54 -13.45 11.93 -8.39
N VAL A 55 -14.21 10.98 -7.83
CA VAL A 55 -15.52 10.55 -8.35
C VAL A 55 -16.68 11.01 -7.44
N SER A 56 -16.57 12.20 -6.84
CA SER A 56 -17.67 12.84 -6.10
C SER A 56 -18.08 14.16 -6.71
#